data_AF-A0AA35WTF8-F1
#
_entry.id   AF-A0AA35WTF8-F1
#
_cell.length_a   1.000
_cell.length_b   1.000
_cell.length_c   1.000
_cell.angle_alpha   90.00
_cell.angle_beta   90.00
_cell.angle_gamma   90.00
#
_symmetry.space_group_name_H-M   'P 1'
#
loop_
_entity.id
_entity.type
_entity.pdbx_description
1 polymer ?
#
loop_
_entity_poly.entity_id
_entity_poly.type
_entity_poly.pdbx_seq_one_letter_code
_entity_poly.pdbx_strand_id
1 'polypeptide(L)' 'PRNQVLNPKTCQCSCKPGIRCSRNQRVNPHTCQCECDKKPRCSKYEVFNPYACQCECQGKWCPGEPGYYYEPY' A
#
# COMPACT_ATOMS: atom_id res chain seq x y z
N PRO A 1 2.91 -6.52 20.91
CA PRO A 1 3.11 -5.60 19.75
C PRO A 1 2.75 -4.15 20.14
N ARG A 2 3.57 -3.14 19.82
CA ARG A 2 3.43 -1.75 20.34
C ARG A 2 2.10 -1.04 19.99
N ASN A 3 1.32 -1.60 19.07
CA ASN A 3 0.09 -0.99 18.52
C ASN A 3 -1.20 -1.73 18.88
N GLN A 4 -1.16 -2.67 19.83
CA GLN A 4 -2.35 -3.35 20.35
C GLN A 4 -2.75 -2.83 21.72
N VAL A 5 -4.05 -2.89 22.01
CA VAL A 5 -4.68 -2.58 23.30
C VAL A 5 -5.49 -3.80 23.73
N LEU A 6 -5.37 -4.19 24.99
CA LEU A 6 -6.21 -5.23 25.58
C LEU A 6 -7.58 -4.64 25.92
N ASN A 7 -8.64 -5.26 25.43
CA ASN A 7 -9.98 -4.99 25.93
C ASN A 7 -10.19 -5.77 27.25
N PRO A 8 -10.33 -5.09 28.40
CA PRO A 8 -10.42 -5.77 29.70
C PRO A 8 -11.74 -6.53 29.90
N LYS A 9 -12.77 -6.26 29.09
CA LYS A 9 -14.07 -6.95 29.18
C LYS A 9 -14.11 -8.25 28.39
N THR A 10 -13.37 -8.32 27.29
CA THR A 10 -13.35 -9.51 26.40
C THR A 10 -12.03 -10.27 26.45
N CYS A 11 -11.02 -9.73 27.13
CA CYS A 11 -9.64 -10.22 27.14
C CYS A 11 -9.03 -10.37 25.73
N GLN A 12 -9.57 -9.64 24.74
CA GLN A 12 -9.08 -9.65 23.37
C GLN A 12 -8.15 -8.47 23.11
N CYS A 13 -7.07 -8.71 22.37
CA CYS A 13 -6.23 -7.65 21.83
C CYS A 13 -6.86 -7.09 20.55
N SER A 14 -6.95 -5.77 20.46
CA SER A 14 -7.33 -5.06 19.24
C SER A 14 -6.29 -3.99 18.91
N CYS A 15 -6.26 -3.53 17.67
CA CYS A 15 -5.38 -2.43 17.31
C CYS A 15 -5.80 -1.12 17.98
N LYS A 16 -4.82 -0.29 18.33
CA LYS A 16 -5.05 1.05 18.87
C LYS A 16 -5.98 1.82 17.93
N PRO A 17 -7.00 2.51 18.46
CA PRO A 17 -7.83 3.39 17.65
C PRO A 17 -6.97 4.53 17.09
N GLY A 18 -7.33 5.03 15.90
CA GLY A 18 -6.66 6.17 15.28
C GLY A 18 -5.52 5.83 14.31
N ILE A 19 -5.26 4.55 14.04
CA ILE A 19 -4.37 4.16 12.93
C ILE A 19 -5.03 4.59 11.62
N ARG A 20 -4.37 5.52 10.91
CA ARG A 20 -4.79 5.98 9.58
C ARG A 20 -3.88 5.36 8.53
N CYS A 21 -4.47 4.68 7.57
CA CYS A 21 -3.77 4.11 6.43
C CYS A 21 -3.92 5.00 5.20
N SER A 22 -2.98 4.88 4.26
CA SER A 22 -3.08 5.55 2.96
C SER A 22 -4.28 5.02 2.17
N ARG A 23 -4.70 5.77 1.14
CA ARG A 23 -5.80 5.37 0.25
C ARG A 23 -5.50 3.96 -0.29
N ASN A 24 -6.47 3.05 -0.19
CA ASN A 24 -6.40 1.63 -0.60
C ASN A 24 -5.66 0.68 0.36
N GLN A 25 -5.13 1.15 1.48
CA GLN A 25 -4.60 0.31 2.55
C GLN A 25 -5.62 0.11 3.67
N ARG A 26 -5.56 -1.04 4.35
CA ARG A 26 -6.34 -1.35 5.55
C ARG A 26 -5.44 -1.76 6.71
N VAL A 27 -5.92 -1.52 7.92
CA VAL A 27 -5.25 -2.02 9.13
C VAL A 27 -5.41 -3.53 9.19
N ASN A 28 -4.30 -4.25 9.17
CA ASN A 28 -4.29 -5.67 9.48
C ASN A 28 -4.54 -5.82 11.00
N PRO A 29 -5.62 -6.51 11.44
CA PRO A 29 -6.00 -6.58 12.84
C PRO A 29 -5.02 -7.38 13.71
N HIS A 30 -4.17 -8.21 13.10
CA HIS A 30 -3.19 -9.04 13.80
C HIS A 30 -1.85 -8.33 13.97
N THR A 31 -1.38 -7.62 12.93
CA THR A 31 -0.09 -6.90 12.95
C THR A 31 -0.24 -5.45 13.38
N CYS A 32 -1.44 -4.88 13.26
CA CYS A 32 -1.74 -3.45 13.42
C CYS A 32 -0.89 -2.56 12.51
N GLN A 33 -0.57 -3.07 11.32
CA GLN A 33 0.09 -2.36 10.23
C GLN A 33 -0.89 -2.08 9.10
N CYS A 34 -0.61 -1.05 8.32
CA CYS A 34 -1.35 -0.74 7.11
C CYS A 34 -0.85 -1.63 5.97
N GLU A 35 -1.74 -2.41 5.40
CA GLU A 35 -1.43 -3.39 4.36
C GLU A 35 -2.45 -3.24 3.23
N CYS A 36 -2.05 -3.59 2.01
CA CYS A 36 -2.98 -3.65 0.89
C CYS A 36 -3.87 -4.89 1.01
N ASP A 37 -5.19 -4.74 0.90
CA ASP A 37 -6.16 -5.85 0.97
C ASP A 37 -5.81 -6.97 -0.01
N LYS A 38 -5.34 -6.58 -1.18
CA LYS A 38 -4.86 -7.48 -2.23
C LYS A 38 -3.59 -6.91 -2.81
N LYS A 39 -2.59 -7.77 -3.02
CA LYS A 39 -1.46 -7.48 -3.89
C LYS A 39 -1.85 -7.90 -5.30
N PRO A 40 -2.24 -6.98 -6.20
CA PRO A 40 -2.53 -7.34 -7.58
C PRO A 40 -1.30 -7.99 -8.22
N ARG A 41 -1.54 -8.92 -9.13
CA ARG A 41 -0.49 -9.39 -10.04
C ARG A 41 -0.28 -8.31 -11.09
N CYS A 42 0.85 -7.64 -11.03
CA CYS A 42 1.22 -6.65 -12.03
C CYS A 42 1.63 -7.33 -13.34
N SER A 43 1.34 -6.66 -14.45
CA SER A 43 1.75 -7.09 -15.77
C SER A 43 3.27 -7.00 -15.90
N LYS A 44 3.86 -7.61 -16.94
CA LYS A 44 5.31 -7.61 -17.20
C LYS A 44 5.96 -6.21 -17.19
N TYR A 45 5.20 -5.17 -17.48
CA TYR A 45 5.65 -3.78 -17.60
C TYR A 45 5.22 -2.89 -16.43
N GLU A 46 4.64 -3.48 -15.39
CA GLU A 46 4.13 -2.75 -14.23
C GLU A 46 4.83 -3.22 -12.95
N VAL A 47 5.04 -2.30 -12.02
CA VAL A 47 5.56 -2.57 -10.68
C VAL A 47 4.49 -2.25 -9.65
N PHE A 48 4.38 -3.12 -8.65
CA PHE A 48 3.45 -2.88 -7.56
C PHE A 48 3.93 -1.71 -6.68
N ASN A 49 3.11 -0.67 -6.58
CA ASN A 49 3.30 0.40 -5.62
C ASN A 49 2.60 0.04 -4.29
N PRO A 50 3.35 -0.26 -3.22
CA PRO A 50 2.77 -0.67 -1.93
C PRO A 50 2.06 0.48 -1.18
N TYR A 51 2.34 1.74 -1.54
CA TYR A 51 1.71 2.91 -0.92
C TYR A 51 0.32 3.20 -1.52
N ALA A 52 0.17 2.98 -2.82
CA ALA A 52 -1.08 3.17 -3.55
C ALA A 52 -1.90 1.88 -3.71
N CYS A 53 -1.31 0.72 -3.38
CA CYS A 53 -1.90 -0.61 -3.55
C CYS A 53 -2.34 -0.91 -4.99
N GLN A 54 -1.56 -0.44 -5.96
CA GLN A 54 -1.86 -0.58 -7.38
C GLN A 54 -0.59 -0.89 -8.18
N CYS A 55 -0.77 -1.41 -9.39
CA CYS A 55 0.32 -1.59 -10.34
C CYS A 55 0.53 -0.28 -11.11
N GLU A 56 1.79 0.14 -11.25
CA GLU A 56 2.17 1.38 -11.92
C GLU A 56 3.20 1.04 -13.00
N CYS A 57 3.13 1.72 -14.15
CA CYS A 57 4.05 1.47 -15.25
C CYS A 57 5.50 1.71 -14.81
N GLN A 58 6.38 0.77 -15.15
CA GLN A 58 7.81 0.86 -14.88
C GLN A 58 8.47 1.82 -15.89
N GLY A 59 8.26 3.12 -15.70
CA GLY A 59 8.76 4.18 -16.59
C GLY A 59 7.86 4.44 -17.81
N LYS A 60 7.89 5.70 -18.30
CA LYS A 60 7.13 6.17 -19.48
C LYS A 60 7.79 5.75 -20.78
N TRP A 61 8.03 4.45 -21.00
CA TRP A 61 8.68 3.99 -22.23
C TRP A 61 7.75 3.09 -23.04
N CYS A 62 7.17 3.67 -24.08
CA CYS A 62 6.56 2.95 -25.18
C CYS A 62 7.63 2.74 -26.27
N PRO A 63 7.96 1.51 -26.69
CA PRO A 63 8.79 1.31 -27.87
C PRO A 63 8.01 1.75 -29.11
N GLY A 64 8.24 2.98 -29.57
CA GLY A 64 7.59 3.53 -30.77
C GLY A 64 7.20 5.01 -30.69
N GLU A 65 7.32 5.68 -29.53
CA GLU A 65 7.11 7.13 -29.45
C GLU A 65 8.44 7.84 -29.20
N PRO A 66 8.83 8.85 -30.00
CA PRO A 66 10.00 9.66 -29.70
C PRO A 66 9.79 10.35 -28.36
N GLY A 67 10.61 9.94 -27.39
CA GLY A 67 10.53 10.40 -26.01
C GLY A 67 10.54 11.92 -25.92
N TYR A 68 9.42 12.49 -25.50
CA TYR A 68 9.41 13.81 -24.92
C TYR A 68 10.13 13.72 -23.57
N TYR A 69 11.41 14.14 -23.59
CA TYR A 69 12.19 14.41 -22.40
C TYR A 69 11.40 15.35 -21.48
N TYR A 70 11.10 14.91 -20.26
CA TYR A 70 10.69 15.82 -19.21
C TYR A 70 11.96 16.25 -18.48
N GLU A 71 12.50 17.40 -18.84
CA GLU A 71 13.54 18.09 -18.09
C GLU A 71 12.88 18.76 -16.87
N PRO A 72 13.16 18.32 -15.62
CA PRO A 72 12.87 19.15 -14.48
C PRO A 72 13.95 20.24 -14.39
N TYR A 73 13.50 21.50 -14.44
CA TYR A 73 14.27 22.69 -14.07
C TYR A 73 14.95 22.55 -12.70
#